data_AF-A0A0D1LFY9-F1
#
_entry.id   AF-A0A0D1LFY9-F1
#
_cell.length_a   1.000
_cell.length_b   1.000
_cell.length_c   1.000
_cell.angle_alpha   90.00
_cell.angle_beta   90.00
_cell.angle_gamma   90.00
#
_symmetry.space_group_name_H-M   'P 1'
#
loop_
_entity.id
_entity.type
_entity.pdbx_description
1 polymer ?
#
loop_
_entity_poly.entity_id
_entity_poly.type
_entity_poly.pdbx_seq_one_letter_code
_entity_poly.pdbx_strand_id
1 'polypeptide(L)' 'MLAGIGFVLAGLAHFVKPELFQSITATAFPQDTDKHLKVNGSIETALGVGLIVPQTRKLATVGVLGYVLYLAANVARNR' A
#
# COMPACT_ATOMS: atom_id res chain seq x y z
N MET A 1 10.16 11.66 -6.42
CA MET A 1 10.36 12.15 -5.04
C MET A 1 9.02 12.37 -4.34
N LEU A 2 8.17 13.28 -4.80
CA LEU A 2 6.85 13.54 -4.19
C LEU A 2 5.97 12.29 -4.07
N ALA A 3 5.87 11.49 -5.13
CA ALA A 3 5.13 10.22 -5.09
C ALA A 3 5.66 9.26 -4.01
N GLY A 4 6.99 9.15 -3.88
CA GLY A 4 7.60 8.30 -2.84
C GLY A 4 7.32 8.81 -1.43
N ILE A 5 7.38 10.13 -1.21
CA ILE A 5 7.00 10.75 0.08
C ILE A 5 5.52 10.47 0.38
N GLY A 6 4.63 10.63 -0.60
CA GLY A 6 3.21 10.32 -0.46
C GLY A 6 2.96 8.87 -0.04
N PHE A 7 3.63 7.92 -0.69
CA PHE A 7 3.56 6.49 -0.33
C PHE A 7 4.09 6.20 1.07
N VAL A 8 5.19 6.83 1.50
CA VAL A 8 5.70 6.68 2.88
C VAL A 8 4.68 7.20 3.88
N LEU A 9 4.14 8.39 3.66
CA LEU A 9 3.15 9.00 4.56
C LEU A 9 1.86 8.17 4.63
N ALA A 10 1.35 7.70 3.49
CA ALA A 10 0.18 6.83 3.43
C ALA A 10 0.44 5.50 4.15
N GLY A 11 1.57 4.86 3.88
CA GLY A 11 1.93 3.60 4.52
C GLY A 11 2.08 3.71 6.03
N LEU A 12 2.72 4.78 6.53
CA LEU A 12 2.82 5.04 7.96
C LEU A 12 1.46 5.37 8.59
N ALA A 13 0.58 6.05 7.86
CA ALA A 13 -0.76 6.39 8.35
C ALA A 13 -1.62 5.15 8.64
N HIS A 14 -1.40 4.01 7.98
CA HIS A 14 -2.06 2.75 8.31
C HIS A 14 -1.78 2.30 9.75
N PHE A 15 -0.61 2.62 10.31
CA PHE A 15 -0.24 2.25 11.67
C PHE A 15 -0.65 3.30 12.71
N VAL A 16 -0.64 4.57 12.32
CA VAL A 16 -0.92 5.71 13.22
C VAL A 16 -2.41 5.98 13.35
N LYS A 17 -3.17 5.87 12.25
CA LYS A 17 -4.61 6.11 12.18
C LYS A 17 -5.31 5.03 11.33
N PRO A 18 -5.32 3.77 11.79
CA PRO A 18 -5.87 2.64 11.03
C PRO A 18 -7.36 2.81 10.68
N GLU A 19 -8.11 3.56 11.47
CA GLU A 19 -9.56 3.76 11.29
C GLU A 19 -9.89 4.45 9.95
N LEU A 20 -8.95 5.23 9.40
CA LEU A 20 -9.10 5.90 8.10
C LEU A 20 -9.06 4.90 6.92
N PHE A 21 -8.48 3.72 7.13
CA PHE A 21 -8.20 2.74 6.07
C PHE A 21 -8.98 1.44 6.21
N GLN A 22 -9.64 1.20 7.36
CA GLN A 22 -10.35 -0.07 7.60
C GLN A 22 -11.43 -0.36 6.56
N SER A 23 -12.30 0.60 6.25
CA SER A 23 -13.41 0.40 5.31
C SER A 23 -12.93 0.12 3.87
N ILE A 24 -11.92 0.87 3.41
CA ILE A 24 -11.36 0.66 2.08
C ILE A 24 -10.57 -0.65 2.00
N THR A 25 -9.83 -1.00 3.06
CA THR A 25 -9.11 -2.28 3.12
C THR A 25 -10.08 -3.45 3.15
N ALA A 26 -11.20 -3.36 3.87
CA ALA A 26 -12.22 -4.42 3.94
C ALA A 26 -12.85 -4.70 2.57
N THR A 27 -12.93 -3.71 1.69
CA THR A 27 -13.44 -3.88 0.32
C THR A 27 -12.53 -4.81 -0.51
N ALA A 28 -11.22 -4.73 -0.30
CA ALA A 28 -10.25 -5.60 -0.97
C ALA A 28 -9.98 -6.90 -0.17
N PHE A 29 -10.06 -6.86 1.15
CA PHE A 29 -9.68 -7.95 2.06
C PHE A 29 -10.73 -8.07 3.19
N PRO A 30 -11.87 -8.73 2.93
CA PRO A 30 -12.95 -8.84 3.91
C PRO A 30 -12.65 -9.81 5.06
N GLN A 31 -11.71 -10.75 4.86
CA GLN A 31 -11.15 -11.56 5.94
C GLN A 31 -9.79 -10.99 6.39
N ASP A 32 -9.51 -11.10 7.70
CA ASP A 32 -8.25 -10.64 8.30
C ASP A 32 -7.90 -9.17 7.97
N THR A 33 -8.90 -8.29 7.87
CA THR A 33 -8.74 -6.89 7.42
C THR A 33 -7.64 -6.16 8.21
N ASP A 34 -7.57 -6.32 9.53
CA ASP A 34 -6.55 -5.66 10.37
C ASP A 34 -5.12 -6.12 10.06
N LYS A 35 -4.96 -7.39 9.67
CA LYS A 35 -3.67 -7.92 9.21
C LYS A 35 -3.32 -7.31 7.86
N HIS A 36 -4.26 -7.32 6.93
CA HIS A 36 -4.05 -6.75 5.59
C HIS A 36 -3.78 -5.25 5.64
N LEU A 37 -4.40 -4.52 6.57
CA LEU A 37 -4.15 -3.09 6.80
C LEU A 37 -2.68 -2.83 7.17
N LYS A 38 -2.11 -3.63 8.09
CA LYS A 38 -0.69 -3.54 8.47
C LYS A 38 0.26 -3.97 7.34
N VAL A 39 -0.12 -5.00 6.59
CA VAL A 39 0.66 -5.47 5.43
C VAL A 39 0.70 -4.42 4.32
N ASN A 40 -0.45 -3.84 3.98
CA ASN A 40 -0.57 -2.76 2.98
C ASN A 40 0.24 -1.54 3.40
N GLY A 41 0.12 -1.12 4.67
CA GLY A 41 0.95 -0.04 5.21
C GLY A 41 2.46 -0.31 5.06
N SER A 42 2.89 -1.55 5.35
CA SER A 42 4.29 -1.96 5.21
C SER A 42 4.77 -1.91 3.76
N ILE A 43 3.95 -2.41 2.83
CA ILE A 43 4.25 -2.41 1.39
C ILE A 43 4.35 -0.98 0.86
N GLU A 44 3.38 -0.13 1.20
CA GLU A 44 3.35 1.27 0.77
C GLU A 44 4.56 2.05 1.29
N THR A 45 4.92 1.88 2.57
CA THR A 45 6.13 2.49 3.12
C THR A 45 7.39 2.01 2.40
N ALA A 46 7.53 0.70 2.17
CA ALA A 46 8.70 0.14 1.48
C ALA A 46 8.80 0.63 0.02
N LEU A 47 7.69 0.65 -0.71
CA LEU A 47 7.62 1.18 -2.07
C LEU A 47 7.92 2.68 -2.10
N GLY A 48 7.40 3.44 -1.14
CA GLY A 48 7.67 4.87 -0.99
C GLY A 48 9.14 5.17 -0.77
N VAL A 49 9.78 4.47 0.18
CA VAL A 49 11.24 4.56 0.40
C VAL A 49 11.98 4.16 -0.88
N GLY A 50 11.57 3.06 -1.52
CA GLY A 50 12.16 2.58 -2.76
C GLY A 50 12.08 3.58 -3.92
N LEU A 51 11.01 4.39 -4.00
CA LEU A 51 10.84 5.46 -4.98
C LEU A 51 11.68 6.70 -4.66
N ILE A 52 11.95 6.97 -3.38
CA ILE A 52 12.81 8.07 -2.94
C ILE A 52 14.27 7.77 -3.32
N VAL A 53 14.76 6.59 -2.92
CA VAL A 53 16.15 6.15 -3.13
C VAL A 53 16.42 5.91 -4.64
N PRO A 54 17.34 6.67 -5.27
CA PRO A 54 17.57 6.59 -6.72
C PRO A 54 17.93 5.19 -7.23
N GLN A 55 18.69 4.42 -6.46
CA GLN A 55 19.21 3.10 -6.80
C GLN A 55 18.09 2.05 -6.91
N THR A 56 17.02 2.19 -6.13
CA THR A 56 15.90 1.25 -6.09
C THR A 56 14.69 1.71 -6.89
N ARG A 57 14.69 2.95 -7.42
CA ARG A 57 13.50 3.60 -7.99
C ARG A 57 12.86 2.79 -9.12
N LYS A 58 13.64 2.22 -10.04
CA LYS A 58 13.09 1.42 -11.15
C LYS A 58 12.35 0.18 -10.65
N LEU A 59 12.94 -0.54 -9.69
CA LEU A 59 12.32 -1.71 -9.08
C LEU A 59 11.07 -1.32 -8.28
N ALA A 60 11.13 -0.22 -7.52
CA ALA A 60 9.99 0.27 -6.77
C ALA A 60 8.84 0.70 -7.69
N THR A 61 9.10 1.31 -8.86
CA THR A 61 8.06 1.63 -9.85
C THR A 61 7.34 0.37 -10.33
N VAL A 62 8.09 -0.69 -10.67
CA VAL A 62 7.50 -1.99 -11.05
C VAL A 62 6.69 -2.57 -9.88
N GLY A 63 7.23 -2.48 -8.66
CA GLY A 63 6.55 -2.90 -7.43
C GLY A 63 5.23 -2.17 -7.20
N VAL A 64 5.18 -0.85 -7.43
CA VAL A 64 3.93 -0.06 -7.35
C VAL A 64 2.90 -0.55 -8.35
N LEU A 65 3.30 -0.79 -9.60
CA LEU A 65 2.38 -1.33 -10.61
C LEU A 65 1.83 -2.69 -10.19
N GLY A 66 2.70 -3.58 -9.71
CA GLY A 66 2.29 -4.89 -9.20
C GLY A 66 1.36 -4.80 -8.00
N TYR A 67 1.64 -3.91 -7.04
CA TYR A 67 0.81 -3.70 -5.86
C TYR A 67 -0.57 -3.14 -6.21
N VAL A 68 -0.65 -2.16 -7.12
CA VAL A 68 -1.93 -1.62 -7.60
C VAL A 68 -2.76 -2.70 -8.29
N LEU A 69 -2.14 -3.51 -9.15
CA LEU A 69 -2.82 -4.65 -9.80
C LEU A 69 -3.30 -5.68 -8.77
N TYR A 70 -2.50 -5.97 -7.75
CA TYR A 70 -2.87 -6.86 -6.66
C TYR A 70 -4.09 -6.34 -5.88
N LEU A 71 -4.11 -5.06 -5.52
CA LEU A 71 -5.27 -4.44 -4.85
C LEU A 71 -6.51 -4.50 -5.74
N ALA A 72 -6.39 -4.09 -7.01
CA ALA A 72 -7.50 -4.08 -7.96
C ALA A 72 -8.09 -5.49 -8.17
N ALA A 73 -7.23 -6.51 -8.30
CA ALA A 73 -7.65 -7.88 -8.45
C ALA A 73 -8.42 -8.39 -7.21
N ASN A 74 -7.99 -8.03 -6.01
CA ASN A 74 -8.69 -8.42 -4.79
C ASN A 74 -10.02 -7.69 -4.63
N VAL A 75 -10.08 -6.39 -4.94
CA VAL A 75 -11.36 -5.66 -5.00
C VAL A 75 -12.32 -6.31 -5.99
N ALA A 76 -11.85 -6.65 -7.20
CA ALA A 76 -12.69 -7.28 -8.22
C ALA A 76 -13.18 -8.68 -7.82
N ARG A 77 -12.42 -9.42 -7.02
CA ARG A 77 -12.81 -10.75 -6.51
C ARG A 77 -13.80 -10.69 -5.36
N ASN A 78 -13.79 -9.61 -4.58
CA ASN A 78 -14.58 -9.46 -3.36
C ASN A 78 -15.77 -8.49 -3.52
N ARG A 79 -16.10 -8.12 -4.77
CA ARG A 79 -17.33 -7.44 -5.16
C ARG A 79 -18.37 -8.46 -5.61
#